data_AF-A0A109J4G4-F1
#
_entry.id   AF-A0A109J4G4-F1
#
_cell.length_a   1.000
_cell.length_b   1.000
_cell.length_c   1.000
_cell.angle_alpha   90.00
_cell.angle_beta   90.00
_cell.angle_gamma   90.00
#
_symmetry.space_group_name_H-M   'P 1'
#
loop_
_entity.id
_entity.type
_entity.pdbx_description
1 polymer ?
#
loop_
_entity_poly.entity_id
_entity_poly.type
_entity_poly.pdbx_seq_one_letter_code
_entity_poly.pdbx_strand_id
1 'polypeptide(L)' 'MRFLRTPNWSPGSIHYVPHHVDIVVKCHACGEERQFDRRSLPPSLRHAYIDEIQPRLKCKTCGAKGGEMMFGSVEE' A
#
# COMPACT_ATOMS: atom_id res chain seq x y z
N MET A 1 8.74 2.27 16.10
CA MET A 1 7.97 1.94 14.88
C MET A 1 8.86 1.99 13.65
N ARG A 2 9.37 0.81 13.25
CA ARG A 2 10.16 0.59 12.04
C ARG A 2 9.40 -0.34 11.12
N PHE A 3 9.27 0.01 9.84
CA PHE A 3 8.71 -0.90 8.86
C PHE A 3 9.80 -1.82 8.29
N LEU A 4 9.60 -3.13 8.37
CA LEU A 4 10.41 -4.15 7.75
C LEU A 4 9.72 -4.65 6.48
N ARG A 5 10.12 -4.12 5.32
CA ARG A 5 9.63 -4.56 4.01
C ARG A 5 10.03 -6.02 3.77
N THR A 6 9.07 -6.84 3.34
CA THR A 6 9.36 -8.17 2.77
C THR A 6 9.88 -7.98 1.34
N PRO A 7 11.15 -8.29 1.07
CA PRO A 7 11.72 -8.10 -0.27
C PRO A 7 11.10 -9.07 -1.28
N ASN A 8 11.02 -8.64 -2.54
CA ASN A 8 10.60 -9.46 -3.70
C ASN A 8 9.20 -10.09 -3.60
N TRP A 9 8.33 -9.58 -2.71
CA TRP A 9 6.98 -10.07 -2.61
C TRP A 9 5.98 -9.11 -3.27
N SER A 10 5.31 -9.62 -4.30
CA SER A 10 4.16 -8.98 -4.93
C SER A 10 2.97 -9.96 -4.91
N PRO A 11 1.94 -9.71 -4.09
CA PRO A 11 0.78 -10.59 -4.00
C PRO A 11 -0.12 -10.58 -5.24
N GLY A 12 0.16 -9.74 -6.24
CA GLY A 12 -0.66 -9.53 -7.43
C GLY A 12 -1.94 -8.73 -7.12
N SER A 13 -2.79 -9.24 -6.24
CA SER A 13 -4.04 -8.60 -5.80
C SER A 13 -4.04 -8.31 -4.31
N ILE A 14 -4.71 -7.22 -3.92
CA ILE A 14 -4.85 -6.82 -2.50
C ILE A 14 -5.57 -7.88 -1.66
N HIS A 15 -6.43 -8.67 -2.29
CA HIS A 15 -7.17 -9.75 -1.61
C HIS A 15 -6.26 -10.89 -1.13
N TYR A 16 -5.13 -11.13 -1.82
CA TYR A 16 -4.18 -12.19 -1.46
C TYR A 16 -3.20 -11.78 -0.36
N VAL A 17 -3.21 -10.52 0.07
CA VAL A 17 -2.37 -10.06 1.18
C VAL A 17 -2.89 -10.70 2.48
N PRO A 18 -2.11 -11.49 3.24
CA PRO A 18 -2.54 -12.04 4.52
C PRO A 18 -2.90 -10.93 5.53
N HIS A 19 -3.83 -11.20 6.44
CA HIS A 19 -4.31 -10.18 7.38
C HIS A 19 -3.26 -9.65 8.37
N HIS A 20 -2.24 -10.45 8.68
CA HIS A 20 -1.14 -10.08 9.58
C HIS A 20 -0.05 -9.24 8.91
N VAL A 21 -0.14 -9.03 7.59
CA VAL A 21 0.82 -8.22 6.84
C VAL A 21 0.40 -6.75 6.89
N ASP A 22 1.34 -5.92 7.33
CA ASP A 22 1.25 -4.47 7.26
C ASP A 22 1.50 -3.98 5.83
N ILE A 23 0.80 -2.92 5.48
CA ILE A 23 0.91 -2.27 4.18
C ILE A 23 1.32 -0.82 4.42
N VAL A 24 2.38 -0.40 3.73
CA VAL A 24 2.83 0.98 3.69
C VAL A 24 2.76 1.46 2.24
N VAL A 25 2.28 2.68 2.03
CA VAL A 25 2.27 3.32 0.72
C VAL A 25 3.32 4.41 0.70
N LYS A 26 4.16 4.41 -0.33
CA LYS A 26 5.12 5.47 -0.63
C LYS A 26 4.64 6.33 -1.78
N CYS A 27 4.57 7.65 -1.61
CA CYS A 27 4.25 8.55 -2.72
C CYS A 27 5.43 8.64 -3.70
N HIS A 28 5.18 8.46 -5.01
CA HIS A 28 6.23 8.63 -6.02
C HIS A 28 6.68 10.10 -6.19
N ALA A 29 5.83 11.07 -5.85
CA ALA A 29 6.12 12.49 -6.06
C ALA A 29 6.91 13.10 -4.90
N CYS A 30 6.53 12.85 -3.64
CA CYS A 30 7.17 13.46 -2.47
C CYS A 30 7.91 12.46 -1.57
N GLY A 31 7.84 11.16 -1.86
CA GLY A 31 8.52 10.13 -1.07
C GLY A 31 7.88 9.81 0.28
N GLU A 32 6.79 10.49 0.66
CA GLU A 32 6.09 10.25 1.93
C GLU A 32 5.63 8.80 2.05
N GLU A 33 5.91 8.19 3.19
CA GLU A 33 5.54 6.82 3.52
C GLU A 33 4.46 6.81 4.60
N ARG A 34 3.34 6.12 4.35
CA ARG A 34 2.22 6.06 5.31
C ARG A 34 1.60 4.67 5.37
N GLN A 35 1.22 4.25 6.57
CA GLN A 35 0.46 3.02 6.75
C GLN A 35 -0.87 3.09 5.98
N PHE A 36 -1.20 1.99 5.30
CA PHE A 36 -2.36 1.86 4.45
C PHE A 36 -3.29 0.78 4.99
N ASP A 37 -4.51 1.18 5.31
CA ASP A 37 -5.55 0.22 5.68
C ASP A 37 -6.28 -0.27 4.42
N ARG A 38 -6.14 -1.56 4.10
CA ARG A 38 -6.86 -2.21 3.00
C ARG A 38 -8.39 -2.08 3.11
N ARG A 39 -8.93 -1.91 4.33
CA ARG A 39 -10.38 -1.72 4.56
C ARG A 39 -10.86 -0.35 4.09
N SER A 40 -9.95 0.61 3.91
CA SER A 40 -10.25 1.93 3.33
C SER A 40 -10.55 1.88 1.83
N LEU A 41 -10.27 0.74 1.16
CA LEU A 41 -10.60 0.57 -0.24
C LEU A 41 -12.13 0.46 -0.44
N PRO A 42 -12.67 1.10 -1.50
CA PRO A 42 -14.06 0.92 -1.87
C PRO A 42 -14.32 -0.56 -2.23
N PRO A 43 -15.57 -1.06 -2.07
CA PRO A 43 -15.89 -2.46 -2.34
C PRO A 43 -15.44 -2.98 -3.71
N SER A 44 -15.51 -2.14 -4.73
CA SER A 44 -15.07 -2.45 -6.10
C SER A 44 -13.56 -2.71 -6.23
N LEU A 45 -12.74 -2.24 -5.29
CA LEU A 45 -11.28 -2.40 -5.32
C LEU A 45 -10.75 -3.44 -4.32
N ARG A 46 -11.62 -4.10 -3.54
CA ARG A 46 -11.20 -5.10 -2.55
C ARG A 46 -10.59 -6.37 -3.15
N HIS A 47 -10.81 -6.60 -4.44
CA HIS A 47 -10.23 -7.71 -5.21
C HIS A 47 -9.32 -7.25 -6.35
N ALA A 48 -9.10 -5.94 -6.48
CA ALA A 48 -8.32 -5.37 -7.57
C ALA A 48 -6.83 -5.75 -7.47
N TYR A 49 -6.17 -5.77 -8.63
CA TYR A 49 -4.72 -5.92 -8.68
C TYR A 49 -4.04 -4.71 -8.07
N ILE A 50 -2.87 -4.92 -7.47
CA ILE A 50 -2.08 -3.86 -6.84
C ILE A 50 -1.74 -2.77 -7.86
N ASP A 51 -1.39 -3.17 -9.08
CA ASP A 51 -1.11 -2.26 -10.21
C ASP A 51 -2.33 -1.40 -10.61
N GLU A 52 -3.56 -1.83 -10.29
CA GLU A 52 -4.78 -1.03 -10.50
C GLU A 52 -5.07 -0.06 -9.34
N ILE A 53 -4.56 -0.36 -8.14
CA ILE A 53 -4.75 0.44 -6.93
C ILE A 53 -3.71 1.55 -6.88
N GLN A 54 -2.44 1.22 -7.08
CA GLN A 54 -1.29 2.12 -7.01
C GLN A 54 -1.45 3.46 -7.76
N PRO A 55 -1.89 3.50 -9.04
CA PRO A 55 -2.07 4.77 -9.76
C PRO A 55 -3.22 5.63 -9.21
N ARG A 56 -4.14 5.04 -8.43
CA ARG A 56 -5.30 5.72 -7.84
C ARG A 56 -5.02 6.28 -6.45
N LEU A 57 -3.93 5.86 -5.80
CA LEU A 57 -3.54 6.34 -4.48
C LEU A 57 -3.25 7.84 -4.52
N LYS A 58 -3.94 8.61 -3.67
CA LYS A 58 -3.72 10.05 -3.52
C LYS A 58 -2.90 10.32 -2.26
N CYS A 59 -1.76 10.98 -2.43
CA CYS A 59 -0.93 11.41 -1.32
C CYS A 59 -1.65 12.48 -0.48
N LYS A 60 -1.69 12.28 0.84
CA LYS A 60 -2.30 13.24 1.77
C LYS A 60 -1.42 14.46 2.05
N THR A 61 -0.12 14.37 1.78
CA THR A 61 0.85 15.45 2.02
C THR A 61 0.95 16.40 0.82
N CYS A 62 1.18 15.88 -0.39
CA CYS A 62 1.37 16.69 -1.60
C CYS A 62 0.18 16.68 -2.57
N GLY A 63 -0.82 15.83 -2.37
CA GLY A 63 -2.01 15.74 -3.23
C GLY A 63 -1.82 14.98 -4.54
N ALA A 64 -0.59 14.62 -4.91
CA ALA A 64 -0.29 13.86 -6.13
C ALA A 64 -0.93 12.47 -6.12
N LYS A 65 -1.21 11.94 -7.31
CA LYS A 65 -1.65 10.55 -7.50
C LYS A 65 -0.47 9.64 -7.85
N GLY A 66 -0.57 8.37 -7.46
CA GLY A 66 0.46 7.38 -7.71
C GLY A 66 1.35 7.14 -6.49
N GLY A 67 1.43 5.88 -6.09
CA GLY A 67 2.36 5.44 -5.04
C GLY A 67 2.73 3.96 -5.13
N GLU A 68 3.80 3.61 -4.43
CA GLU A 68 4.28 2.24 -4.27
C GLU A 68 3.59 1.59 -3.06
N MET A 69 2.89 0.47 -3.24
CA MET A 69 2.44 -0.35 -2.12
C MET A 69 3.57 -1.29 -1.71
N MET A 70 3.97 -1.21 -0.45
CA MET A 70 5.00 -2.04 0.16
C MET A 70 4.37 -2.90 1.24
N PHE A 71 4.80 -4.15 1.34
CA PHE A 71 4.26 -5.16 2.24
C PHE A 71 5.34 -5.63 3.21
N GLY A 72 4.96 -5.86 4.46
CA GLY A 72 5.92 -6.22 5.51
C GLY A 72 5.30 -6.28 6.89
N SER A 73 6.11 -5.98 7.90
CA SER A 73 5.71 -5.90 9.31
C SER A 73 6.15 -4.57 9.91
N VAL A 74 5.32 -3.94 10.74
CA VAL A 74 5.72 -2.80 11.57
C VAL A 74 6.12 -3.31 12.95
N GLU A 75 7.39 -3.10 13.31
CA GLU A 75 7.89 -3.39 14.66
C GLU A 75 7.84 -2.11 15.52
N GLU A 76 7.39 -2.22 16.77
CA GLU A 76 7.33 -1.10 17.72
C GLU A 76 8.70 -0.70 18.26
#